data_AF-A0A926BNV2-F1
#
_entry.id   AF-A0A926BNV2-F1
#
_cell.length_a   1.000
_cell.length_b   1.000
_cell.length_c   1.000
_cell.angle_alpha   90.00
_cell.angle_beta   90.00
_cell.angle_gamma   90.00
#
_symmetry.space_group_name_H-M   'P 1'
#
loop_
_entity.id
_entity.type
_entity.pdbx_description
1 polymer ?
#
loop_
_entity_poly.entity_id
_entity_poly.type
_entity_poly.pdbx_seq_one_letter_code
_entity_poly.pdbx_strand_id
1 'polypeptide(L)'
;FGSSESGQKAQEWFNERIAATLTTDDIGKHLVIDTETGEFELDANKYQASRRAYLKRPEAQTRFGVKVGYRAASTTVGWWRDGEAKEHGL
;
A
#
# COMPACT_ATOMS: atom_id res chain seq x y z
N PHE A 1 -6.77 -3.44 -9.36
CA PHE A 1 -7.31 -2.07 -9.51
C PHE A 1 -8.77 -2.12 -9.11
N GLY A 2 -9.13 -1.54 -7.97
CA GLY A 2 -10.54 -1.36 -7.63
C GLY A 2 -11.07 -0.13 -8.37
N SER A 3 -12.27 -0.20 -8.94
CA SER A 3 -12.92 0.92 -9.65
C SER A 3 -13.28 2.11 -8.74
N SER A 4 -12.94 2.04 -7.45
CA SER A 4 -13.14 3.11 -6.46
C SER A 4 -12.16 4.27 -6.67
N GLU A 5 -12.63 5.49 -6.44
CA GLU A 5 -11.83 6.72 -6.45
C GLU A 5 -10.55 6.60 -5.60
N SER A 6 -10.67 6.07 -4.37
CA SER A 6 -9.53 5.90 -3.47
C SER A 6 -8.46 4.94 -4.01
N GLY A 7 -8.87 3.92 -4.77
CA GLY A 7 -7.95 2.97 -5.40
C GLY A 7 -7.19 3.59 -6.58
N GLN A 8 -7.85 4.47 -7.35
CA GLN A 8 -7.20 5.25 -8.40
C GLN A 8 -6.21 6.25 -7.80
N LYS A 9 -6.60 6.95 -6.74
CA LYS A 9 -5.72 7.89 -6.02
C LYS A 9 -4.49 7.21 -5.42
N ALA A 10 -4.65 6.01 -4.85
CA ALA A 10 -3.52 5.21 -4.37
C ALA A 10 -2.55 4.85 -5.50
N GLN A 11 -3.09 4.55 -6.69
CA GLN A 11 -2.30 4.23 -7.88
C GLN A 11 -1.54 5.45 -8.41
N GLU A 12 -2.15 6.62 -8.40
CA GLU A 12 -1.51 7.89 -8.76
C GLU A 12 -0.32 8.18 -7.83
N TRP A 13 -0.53 8.11 -6.51
CA TRP A 13 0.56 8.26 -5.53
C TRP A 13 1.70 7.27 -5.77
N PHE A 14 1.36 6.00 -6.05
CA PHE A 14 2.34 4.98 -6.35
C PHE A 14 3.18 5.34 -7.58
N ASN A 15 2.51 5.67 -8.70
CA ASN A 15 3.18 5.91 -9.97
C ASN A 15 4.03 7.19 -9.98
N GLU A 16 3.50 8.27 -9.41
CA GLU A 16 4.12 9.60 -9.53
C GLU A 16 5.25 9.81 -8.52
N ARG A 17 5.13 9.22 -7.32
CA ARG A 17 6.04 9.53 -6.22
C ARG A 17 6.76 8.31 -5.66
N ILE A 18 6.03 7.24 -5.35
CA ILE A 18 6.57 6.14 -4.54
C ILE A 18 7.43 5.20 -5.40
N ALA A 19 7.03 4.91 -6.63
CA ALA A 19 7.78 4.00 -7.50
C ALA A 19 9.22 4.47 -7.78
N ALA A 20 9.47 5.78 -7.77
CA ALA A 20 10.79 6.36 -7.96
C ALA A 20 11.71 6.22 -6.72
N THR A 21 11.14 5.97 -5.53
CA THR A 21 11.92 5.81 -4.28
C THR A 21 12.24 4.36 -3.95
N LEU A 22 11.57 3.40 -4.60
CA LEU A 22 11.79 1.97 -4.39
C LEU A 22 13.06 1.47 -5.09
N THR A 23 13.75 0.55 -4.42
CA THR A 23 14.96 -0.11 -4.91
C THR A 23 14.72 -1.60 -5.15
N THR A 24 15.71 -2.30 -5.69
CA THR A 24 15.64 -3.77 -5.85
C THR A 24 15.58 -4.52 -4.53
N ASP A 25 16.06 -3.94 -3.42
CA ASP A 25 15.95 -4.52 -2.08
C ASP A 25 14.50 -4.51 -1.56
N ASP A 26 13.65 -3.65 -2.13
CA ASP A 26 12.27 -3.52 -1.71
C ASP A 26 11.33 -4.55 -2.35
N ILE A 27 11.85 -5.34 -3.30
CA ILE A 27 11.10 -6.41 -3.95
C ILE A 27 10.64 -7.42 -2.91
N GLY A 28 9.34 -7.75 -2.96
CA GLY A 28 8.70 -8.68 -2.02
C GLY A 28 8.20 -8.04 -0.72
N LYS A 29 8.60 -6.79 -0.42
CA LYS A 29 8.04 -6.04 0.72
C LYS A 29 6.60 -5.60 0.45
N HIS A 30 5.87 -5.35 1.52
CA HIS A 30 4.50 -4.86 1.55
C HIS A 30 4.53 -3.36 1.79
N LEU A 31 4.00 -2.62 0.83
CA LEU A 31 3.83 -1.18 0.85
C LEU A 31 2.39 -0.87 1.25
N VAL A 32 2.19 0.04 2.20
CA VAL A 32 0.88 0.55 2.62
C VAL A 32 0.85 2.04 2.37
N ILE A 33 -0.10 2.50 1.56
CA ILE A 33 -0.23 3.90 1.13
C ILE A 33 -1.47 4.52 1.77
N ASP A 34 -1.27 5.66 2.44
CA ASP A 34 -2.34 6.57 2.81
C ASP A 34 -2.83 7.31 1.56
N THR A 35 -4.09 7.10 1.20
CA THR A 35 -4.64 7.67 -0.05
C THR A 35 -4.91 9.16 0.03
N GLU A 36 -5.02 9.71 1.23
CA GLU A 36 -5.32 11.13 1.45
C GLU A 36 -4.06 11.97 1.25
N THR A 37 -2.91 11.47 1.72
CA THR A 37 -1.64 12.23 1.76
C THR A 37 -0.53 11.69 0.87
N GLY A 38 -0.65 10.43 0.42
CA GLY A 38 0.43 9.73 -0.28
C GLY A 38 1.59 9.32 0.63
N GLU A 39 1.46 9.47 1.94
CA GLU A 39 2.40 8.88 2.88
C GLU A 39 2.35 7.35 2.81
N PHE A 40 3.49 6.71 3.02
CA PHE A 40 3.55 5.26 2.92
C PHE A 40 4.48 4.64 3.94
N GLU A 41 4.24 3.35 4.19
CA GLU A 41 5.08 2.47 5.00
C GLU A 41 5.43 1.22 4.21
N LEU A 42 6.63 0.71 4.40
CA LEU A 42 7.15 -0.45 3.68
C LEU A 42 7.75 -1.45 4.67
N ASP A 43 7.37 -2.73 4.57
CA ASP A 43 7.96 -3.79 5.41
C ASP A 43 7.88 -5.16 4.75
N ALA A 44 8.82 -6.06 5.04
CA ALA A 44 8.71 -7.46 4.60
C ALA A 44 7.44 -8.14 5.15
N ASN A 45 6.98 -7.74 6.34
CA ASN A 45 5.78 -8.22 6.98
C ASN A 45 4.61 -7.23 6.81
N LYS A 46 3.53 -7.67 6.14
CA LYS A 46 2.31 -6.88 5.92
C LYS A 46 1.72 -6.27 7.20
N TYR A 47 1.79 -6.99 8.33
CA TYR A 47 1.23 -6.52 9.60
C TYR A 47 2.05 -5.38 10.18
N GLN A 48 3.37 -5.41 10.03
CA GLN A 48 4.23 -4.34 10.51
C GLN A 48 4.09 -3.09 9.64
N ALA A 49 4.01 -3.24 8.31
CA ALA A 49 3.73 -2.11 7.41
C ALA A 49 2.39 -1.44 7.74
N SER A 50 1.31 -2.23 7.88
CA SER A 50 -0.02 -1.68 8.22
C SER A 50 -0.04 -1.05 9.62
N ARG A 51 0.57 -1.72 10.62
CA ARG A 51 0.66 -1.19 11.98
C ARG A 51 1.40 0.15 12.02
N ARG A 52 2.54 0.27 11.34
CA ARG A 52 3.27 1.54 11.25
C ARG A 52 2.43 2.61 10.57
N ALA A 53 1.74 2.28 9.48
CA ALA A 53 0.90 3.23 8.75
C ALA A 53 -0.28 3.72 9.62
N TYR A 54 -0.86 2.84 10.42
CA TYR A 54 -1.92 3.18 11.37
C TYR A 54 -1.40 4.06 12.51
N LEU A 55 -0.26 3.72 13.11
CA LEU A 55 0.33 4.50 14.19
C LEU A 55 0.78 5.89 13.72
N LYS A 56 1.28 5.99 12.48
CA LYS A 56 1.72 7.26 11.88
C LYS A 56 0.57 8.23 11.67
N ARG A 57 -0.57 7.73 11.20
CA ARG A 57 -1.78 8.54 10.97
C ARG A 57 -3.03 7.75 11.36
N PRO A 58 -3.42 7.72 12.64
CA PRO A 58 -4.60 6.98 13.09
C PRO A 58 -5.90 7.47 12.45
N GLU A 59 -5.97 8.75 12.09
CA GLU A 59 -7.13 9.41 11.51
C GLU A 59 -7.34 9.15 10.02
N ALA A 60 -6.38 8.51 9.34
CA ALA A 60 -6.51 8.21 7.92
C ALA A 60 -7.66 7.23 7.66
N GLN A 61 -8.57 7.64 6.77
CA GLN A 61 -9.81 6.92 6.52
C GLN A 61 -9.62 5.75 5.56
N THR A 62 -8.67 5.87 4.64
CA THR A 62 -8.44 4.86 3.61
C THR A 62 -6.96 4.64 3.34
N ARG A 63 -6.52 3.39 3.53
CA ARG A 63 -5.18 2.91 3.18
C ARG A 63 -5.27 1.74 2.22
N PHE A 64 -4.32 1.66 1.30
CA PHE A 64 -4.20 0.55 0.35
C PHE A 64 -2.88 -0.16 0.53
N GLY A 65 -2.93 -1.49 0.60
CA GLY A 65 -1.76 -2.34 0.60
C GLY A 65 -1.42 -2.83 -0.81
N VAL A 66 -0.12 -2.87 -1.12
CA VAL A 66 0.46 -3.37 -2.37
C VAL A 66 1.71 -4.17 -2.04
N LYS A 67 1.89 -5.36 -2.62
CA LYS A 67 3.17 -6.07 -2.57
C LYS A 67 4.07 -5.60 -3.72
N VAL A 68 5.27 -5.14 -3.39
CA VAL A 68 6.25 -4.67 -4.38
C VAL A 68 6.76 -5.87 -5.20
N GLY A 69 6.64 -5.79 -6.52
CA GLY A 69 7.09 -6.81 -7.47
C GLY A 69 8.15 -6.28 -8.44
N TYR A 70 8.62 -7.14 -9.35
CA TYR A 70 9.52 -6.72 -10.42
C TYR A 70 8.82 -5.75 -11.38
N ARG A 71 9.52 -4.68 -11.75
CA ARG A 71 9.10 -3.67 -12.76
C ARG A 71 9.16 -4.23 -14.19
N ALA A 72 8.61 -5.42 -14.42
CA ALA A 72 8.39 -5.96 -15.76
C ALA A 72 6.90 -5.78 -16.07
N ALA A 73 6.62 -5.07 -17.16
CA ALA A 73 5.31 -4.80 -17.75
C ALA A 73 4.18 -5.72 -17.25
N SER A 74 3.15 -5.13 -16.64
CA SER A 74 2.03 -5.74 -15.90
C SER A 74 2.35 -6.14 -14.46
N THR A 75 2.43 -5.14 -13.58
CA THR A 75 2.54 -5.37 -12.13
C THR A 75 1.34 -6.18 -11.64
N THR A 76 1.56 -7.43 -11.24
CA THR A 76 0.61 -8.19 -10.42
C THR A 76 0.74 -7.65 -9.00
N VAL A 77 0.08 -6.52 -8.74
CA VAL A 77 -0.13 -6.03 -7.38
C VAL A 77 -1.42 -6.64 -6.85
N GLY A 78 -1.32 -7.47 -5.80
CA GLY A 78 -2.47 -7.76 -4.96
C GLY A 78 -2.79 -6.50 -4.16
N TRP A 79 -3.90 -5.83 -4.48
CA TRP A 79 -4.38 -4.67 -3.74
C TRP A 79 -5.41 -5.13 -2.72
N TRP A 80 -5.26 -4.74 -1.46
CA TRP A 80 -6.30 -4.93 -0.44
C TRP A 80 -6.60 -3.61 0.24
N ARG A 81 -7.88 -3.41 0.59
CA ARG A 81 -8.34 -2.25 1.38
C ARG A 81 -8.35 -2.65 2.85
N ASP A 82 -7.80 -1.81 3.71
CA ASP A 82 -7.85 -2.02 5.16
C ASP A 82 -9.28 -1.74 5.66
N GLY A 83 -10.13 -2.76 5.53
CA GLY A 83 -11.56 -2.76 5.81
C GLY A 83 -12.14 -4.18 5.78
N GLU A 84 -11.50 -5.10 5.07
CA GLU A 84 -11.81 -6.54 5.06
C GLU A 84 -10.97 -7.34 6.08
N ALA A 85 -9.92 -6.74 6.65
CA ALA A 85 -9.09 -7.37 7.69
C ALA A 85 -9.77 -7.41 9.07
N LYS A 86 -10.93 -6.75 9.23
CA LYS A 86 -11.72 -6.82 10.47
C LYS A 86 -12.55 -8.11 10.60
N GLU A 87 -12.64 -8.93 9.56
CA GLU A 87 -13.43 -10.19 9.59
C GLU A 87 -12.60 -11.47 9.84
N HIS A 88 -11.29 -11.36 10.03
CA HIS A 88 -10.48 -12.48 10.53
C HIS A 88 -9.75 -12.06 11.81
N GLY A 89 -10.54 -11.90 12.86
CA GLY A 89 -10.04 -11.92 14.24
C GLY A 89 -9.72 -13.34 14.70
N LEU A 90 -8.77 -13.39 15.65
CA LEU A 90 -8.29 -14.53 16.45
C LEU A 90 -7.18 -15.40 15.82
#